data_AF-A0AAV1IZA8-F1
#
_entry.id   AF-A0AAV1IZA8-F1
#
_cell.length_a   1.000
_cell.length_b   1.000
_cell.length_c   1.000
_cell.angle_alpha   90.00
_cell.angle_beta   90.00
_cell.angle_gamma   90.00
#
_symmetry.space_group_name_H-M   'P 1'
#
loop_
_entity.id
_entity.type
_entity.pdbx_description
1 polymer ?
#
loop_
_entity_poly.entity_id
_entity_poly.type
_entity_poly.pdbx_seq_one_letter_code
_entity_poly.pdbx_strand_id
1 'polypeptide(L)'
;MEADLEVLDRKTKETEAMRQRVVEMEEVRDLMEKQVKAYTVYEDYLMSVVHNYPEFKQPLDVLNRYEALAAAKSTLADRQERDLEMLENARQEIAALTEEKKLFIMGLNNTLADLRWRYDQVRNRVIKWELALNRLKETAARRHVELCHVKDAIWGLYVKISKQKGLPLDVPPSDFEQQLVVVMRALLELRRIYRIAQRRSKEKDAESMQTA
;
A
#
# COMPACT_ATOMS: atom_id res chain seq x y z
N MET A 1 -108.70 -54.06 24.70
CA MET A 1 -108.09 -54.55 23.45
C MET A 1 -107.34 -53.44 22.70
N GLU A 2 -107.88 -52.23 22.51
CA GLU A 2 -107.12 -51.12 21.88
C GLU A 2 -106.01 -50.53 22.75
N ALA A 3 -106.25 -50.35 24.06
CA ALA A 3 -105.23 -49.85 25.00
C ALA A 3 -104.03 -50.81 25.16
N ASP A 4 -104.26 -52.12 25.03
CA ASP A 4 -103.19 -53.13 25.12
C ASP A 4 -102.30 -53.14 23.87
N LEU A 5 -102.87 -52.80 22.70
CA LEU A 5 -102.14 -52.70 21.42
C LEU A 5 -101.26 -51.44 21.37
N GLU A 6 -101.72 -50.31 21.89
CA GLU A 6 -100.90 -49.08 21.97
C GLU A 6 -99.71 -49.23 22.95
N VAL A 7 -99.91 -49.93 24.07
CA VAL A 7 -98.82 -50.23 25.02
C VAL A 7 -97.80 -51.19 24.41
N LEU A 8 -98.26 -52.15 23.61
CA LEU A 8 -97.39 -53.05 22.83
C LEU A 8 -96.57 -52.29 21.78
N ASP A 9 -97.18 -51.38 21.01
CA ASP A 9 -96.50 -50.59 19.98
C ASP A 9 -95.47 -49.60 20.55
N ARG A 10 -95.75 -49.01 21.73
CA ARG A 10 -94.75 -48.19 22.44
C ARG A 10 -93.58 -49.03 22.93
N LYS A 11 -93.85 -50.20 23.52
CA LYS A 11 -92.80 -51.11 23.97
C LYS A 11 -91.97 -51.65 22.81
N THR A 12 -92.55 -51.96 21.66
CA THR A 12 -91.79 -52.41 20.48
C THR A 12 -90.88 -51.29 19.96
N LYS A 13 -91.38 -50.06 19.81
CA LYS A 13 -90.57 -48.90 19.42
C LYS A 13 -89.44 -48.59 20.41
N GLU A 14 -89.72 -48.67 21.72
CA GLU A 14 -88.69 -48.52 22.75
C GLU A 14 -87.66 -49.65 22.68
N THR A 15 -88.07 -50.89 22.43
CA THR A 15 -87.13 -52.01 22.26
C THR A 15 -86.30 -51.91 20.98
N GLU A 16 -86.87 -51.37 19.90
CA GLU A 16 -86.15 -51.13 18.64
C GLU A 16 -85.14 -49.99 18.77
N ALA A 17 -85.52 -48.89 19.44
CA ALA A 17 -84.61 -47.79 19.74
C ALA A 17 -83.48 -48.23 20.68
N MET A 18 -83.77 -49.08 21.67
CA MET A 18 -82.75 -49.70 22.52
C MET A 18 -81.84 -50.63 21.72
N ARG A 19 -82.36 -51.43 20.78
CA ARG A 19 -81.55 -52.28 19.90
C ARG A 19 -80.63 -51.47 18.99
N GLN A 20 -81.11 -50.36 18.42
CA GLN A 20 -80.28 -49.47 17.61
C GLN A 20 -79.14 -48.87 18.44
N ARG A 21 -79.42 -48.41 19.67
CA ARG A 21 -78.37 -47.94 20.59
C ARG A 21 -77.36 -49.01 20.96
N VAL A 22 -77.79 -50.26 21.11
CA VAL A 22 -76.88 -51.37 21.36
C VAL A 22 -75.94 -51.58 20.18
N VAL A 23 -76.45 -51.55 18.95
CA VAL A 23 -75.62 -51.67 17.73
C VAL A 23 -74.63 -50.51 17.61
N GLU A 24 -75.06 -49.26 17.83
CA GLU A 24 -74.17 -48.10 17.83
C GLU A 24 -73.07 -48.22 18.90
N MET A 25 -73.42 -48.70 20.10
CA MET A 25 -72.44 -48.94 21.16
C MET A 25 -71.47 -50.08 20.83
N GLU A 26 -71.91 -51.12 20.13
CA GLU A 26 -71.04 -52.21 19.65
C GLU A 26 -70.05 -51.72 18.59
N GLU A 27 -70.49 -50.87 17.66
CA GLU A 27 -69.60 -50.27 16.66
C GLU A 27 -68.55 -49.35 17.29
N VAL A 28 -68.94 -48.53 18.27
CA VAL A 28 -68.01 -47.67 19.03
C VAL A 28 -67.01 -48.53 19.82
N ARG A 29 -67.48 -49.62 20.46
CA ARG A 29 -66.60 -50.56 21.16
C ARG A 29 -65.57 -51.16 20.21
N ASP A 30 -66.00 -51.64 19.04
CA ASP A 30 -65.11 -52.26 18.07
C ASP A 30 -64.07 -51.28 17.51
N LEU A 31 -64.46 -50.01 17.33
CA LEU A 31 -63.54 -48.93 16.96
C LEU A 31 -62.51 -48.67 18.05
N MET A 32 -62.96 -48.57 19.31
CA MET A 32 -62.09 -48.36 20.46
C MET A 32 -61.13 -49.54 20.66
N GLU A 33 -61.57 -50.78 20.50
CA GLU A 33 -60.69 -51.95 20.59
C GLU A 33 -59.60 -51.94 19.51
N LYS A 34 -59.95 -51.53 18.27
CA LYS A 34 -58.96 -51.37 17.20
C LYS A 34 -57.94 -50.28 17.54
N GLN A 35 -58.40 -49.16 18.10
CA GLN A 35 -57.52 -48.08 18.54
C GLN A 35 -56.60 -48.54 19.69
N VAL A 36 -57.13 -49.21 20.70
CA VAL A 36 -56.34 -49.75 21.81
C VAL A 36 -55.26 -50.69 21.29
N LYS A 37 -55.61 -51.65 20.43
CA LYS A 37 -54.65 -52.59 19.79
C LYS A 37 -53.59 -51.87 18.95
N ALA A 38 -53.93 -50.75 18.33
CA ALA A 38 -52.96 -49.94 17.59
C ALA A 38 -52.01 -49.19 18.53
N TYR A 39 -52.50 -48.74 19.69
CA TYR A 39 -51.69 -47.99 20.65
C TYR A 39 -50.86 -48.86 21.60
N THR A 40 -51.20 -50.14 21.81
CA THR A 40 -50.44 -51.05 22.69
C THR A 40 -48.98 -51.17 22.29
N VAL A 41 -48.67 -51.09 21.00
CA VAL A 41 -47.28 -51.15 20.49
C VAL A 41 -46.41 -50.03 21.07
N TYR A 42 -46.97 -48.83 21.27
CA TYR A 42 -46.24 -47.70 21.85
C TYR A 42 -46.09 -47.84 23.37
N GLU A 43 -47.11 -48.38 24.03
CA GLU A 43 -47.07 -48.68 25.46
C GLU A 43 -46.00 -49.73 25.78
N ASP A 44 -45.99 -50.84 25.04
CA ASP A 44 -45.00 -51.91 25.17
C ASP A 44 -43.58 -51.38 24.95
N TYR A 45 -43.40 -50.51 23.95
CA TYR A 45 -42.12 -49.86 23.69
C TYR A 45 -41.68 -48.97 24.87
N LEU A 46 -42.55 -48.07 25.36
CA LEU A 46 -42.20 -47.18 26.48
C LEU A 46 -41.92 -47.97 27.76
N MET A 47 -42.69 -49.03 28.02
CA MET A 47 -42.46 -49.93 29.14
C MET A 47 -41.12 -50.66 29.01
N SER A 48 -40.72 -51.09 27.80
CA SER A 48 -39.41 -51.68 27.56
C SER A 48 -38.26 -50.69 27.84
N VAL A 49 -38.43 -49.41 27.49
CA VAL A 49 -37.45 -48.35 27.75
C VAL A 49 -37.31 -48.09 29.25
N VAL A 50 -38.42 -48.03 29.98
CA VAL A 50 -38.42 -47.91 31.46
C VAL A 50 -37.74 -49.12 32.11
N HIS A 51 -37.93 -50.33 31.57
CA HIS A 51 -37.29 -51.53 32.09
C HIS A 51 -35.78 -51.55 31.87
N ASN A 52 -35.32 -51.09 30.70
CA ASN A 52 -33.91 -51.09 30.33
C ASN A 52 -33.11 -49.95 30.98
N TYR A 53 -33.78 -48.83 31.32
CA TYR A 53 -33.15 -47.65 31.88
C TYR A 53 -33.76 -47.29 33.25
N PRO A 54 -33.08 -47.62 34.37
CA PRO A 54 -33.62 -47.43 35.73
C PRO A 54 -33.78 -45.96 36.15
N GLU A 55 -33.33 -45.03 35.30
CA GLU A 55 -33.50 -43.59 35.47
C GLU A 55 -34.96 -43.13 35.27
N PHE A 56 -35.75 -43.91 34.52
CA PHE A 56 -37.17 -43.64 34.30
C PHE A 56 -38.02 -44.54 35.19
N LYS A 57 -39.01 -43.98 35.88
CA LYS A 57 -39.92 -44.74 36.75
C LYS A 57 -41.24 -45.02 36.06
N GLN A 58 -41.65 -44.14 35.16
CA GLN A 58 -42.88 -44.26 34.39
C GLN A 58 -42.65 -43.90 32.92
N PRO A 59 -43.46 -44.45 31.98
CA PRO A 59 -43.48 -44.03 30.57
C PRO A 59 -43.57 -42.51 30.38
N LEU A 60 -44.29 -41.84 31.27
CA LEU A 60 -44.45 -40.38 31.25
C LEU A 60 -43.13 -39.63 31.53
N ASP A 61 -42.21 -40.20 32.32
CA ASP A 61 -40.90 -39.59 32.59
C ASP A 61 -40.05 -39.52 31.31
N VAL A 62 -40.17 -40.53 30.44
CA VAL A 62 -39.50 -40.59 29.14
C VAL A 62 -40.03 -39.50 28.22
N LEU A 63 -41.35 -39.32 28.17
CA LEU A 63 -42.00 -38.27 27.38
C LEU A 63 -41.62 -36.87 27.87
N ASN A 64 -41.68 -36.63 29.18
CA ASN A 64 -41.29 -35.34 29.77
C ASN A 64 -39.81 -35.01 29.49
N ARG A 65 -38.92 -36.01 29.59
CA ARG A 65 -37.51 -35.86 29.24
C ARG A 65 -37.34 -35.51 27.76
N TYR A 66 -38.07 -36.22 26.88
CA TYR A 66 -38.03 -35.95 25.44
C TYR A 66 -38.51 -34.53 25.13
N GLU A 67 -39.64 -34.09 25.69
CA GLU A 67 -40.17 -32.74 25.49
C GLU A 67 -39.18 -31.66 25.95
N ALA A 68 -38.60 -31.83 27.14
CA ALA A 68 -37.58 -30.91 27.65
C ALA A 68 -36.35 -30.87 26.74
N LEU A 69 -35.91 -32.02 26.22
CA LEU A 69 -34.73 -32.12 25.35
C LEU A 69 -35.02 -31.58 23.94
N ALA A 70 -36.24 -31.76 23.44
CA ALA A 70 -36.71 -31.18 22.18
C ALA A 70 -36.79 -29.65 22.28
N ALA A 71 -37.34 -29.11 23.38
CA ALA A 71 -37.37 -27.68 23.65
C ALA A 71 -35.94 -27.11 23.80
N ALA A 72 -35.06 -27.78 24.54
CA ALA A 72 -33.65 -27.39 24.67
C ALA A 72 -32.94 -27.40 23.31
N LYS A 73 -33.17 -28.42 22.48
CA LYS A 73 -32.61 -28.50 21.13
C LYS A 73 -33.08 -27.34 20.25
N SER A 74 -34.36 -27.02 20.27
CA SER A 74 -34.91 -25.89 19.49
C SER A 74 -34.28 -24.57 19.93
N THR A 75 -34.24 -24.32 21.24
CA THR A 75 -33.66 -23.06 21.76
C THR A 75 -32.15 -22.95 21.48
N LEU A 76 -31.42 -24.07 21.48
CA LEU A 76 -30.01 -24.10 21.12
C LEU A 76 -29.81 -23.86 19.63
N ALA A 77 -30.64 -24.45 18.77
CA ALA A 77 -30.60 -24.22 17.33
C ALA A 77 -30.84 -22.74 17.00
N ASP A 78 -31.86 -22.11 17.60
CA ASP A 78 -32.14 -20.68 17.40
C ASP A 78 -30.98 -19.79 17.85
N ARG A 79 -30.28 -20.16 18.93
CA ARG A 79 -29.08 -19.43 19.38
C ARG A 79 -27.92 -19.61 18.41
N GLN A 80 -27.67 -20.83 17.97
CA GLN A 80 -26.61 -21.12 16.99
C GLN A 80 -26.85 -20.35 15.68
N GLU A 81 -28.09 -20.28 15.21
CA GLU A 81 -28.42 -19.53 14.00
C GLU A 81 -28.14 -18.03 14.17
N ARG A 82 -28.54 -17.43 15.30
CA ARG A 82 -28.21 -16.03 15.62
C ARG A 82 -26.70 -15.79 15.71
N ASP A 83 -25.96 -16.71 16.35
CA ASP A 83 -24.51 -16.59 16.47
C ASP A 83 -23.82 -16.68 15.09
N LEU A 84 -24.31 -17.55 14.20
CA LEU A 84 -23.83 -17.66 12.83
C LEU A 84 -24.16 -16.40 12.01
N GLU A 85 -25.35 -15.84 12.16
CA GLU A 85 -25.72 -14.56 11.53
C GLU A 85 -24.81 -13.41 12.00
N MET A 86 -24.53 -13.32 13.31
CA MET A 86 -23.60 -12.31 13.84
C MET A 86 -22.18 -12.50 13.30
N LEU A 87 -21.70 -13.73 13.21
CA LEU A 87 -20.38 -14.03 12.64
C LEU A 87 -20.30 -13.68 11.16
N GLU A 88 -21.34 -13.98 10.38
CA GLU A 88 -21.37 -13.65 8.96
C GLU A 88 -21.43 -12.14 8.74
N ASN A 89 -22.22 -11.42 9.53
CA ASN A 89 -22.26 -9.96 9.50
C ASN A 89 -20.88 -9.35 9.85
N ALA A 90 -20.25 -9.81 10.94
CA ALA A 90 -18.92 -9.34 11.33
C ALA A 90 -17.87 -9.65 10.25
N ARG A 91 -17.95 -10.83 9.62
CA ARG A 91 -17.08 -11.21 8.50
C ARG A 91 -17.28 -10.29 7.29
N GLN A 92 -18.51 -9.95 6.94
CA GLN A 92 -18.82 -9.03 5.84
C GLN A 92 -18.31 -7.62 6.14
N GLU A 93 -18.48 -7.12 7.37
CA GLU A 93 -17.95 -5.83 7.80
C GLU A 93 -16.42 -5.79 7.70
N ILE A 94 -15.74 -6.83 8.17
CA ILE A 94 -14.27 -6.95 8.04
C ILE A 94 -13.86 -6.94 6.58
N ALA A 95 -14.54 -7.69 5.71
CA ALA A 95 -14.24 -7.74 4.28
C ALA A 95 -14.41 -6.37 3.62
N ALA A 96 -15.50 -5.67 3.92
CA ALA A 96 -15.77 -4.32 3.41
C ALA A 96 -14.71 -3.31 3.87
N LEU A 97 -14.40 -3.29 5.17
CA LEU A 97 -13.35 -2.44 5.73
C LEU A 97 -11.97 -2.74 5.12
N THR A 98 -11.67 -4.02 4.91
CA THR A 98 -10.38 -4.43 4.32
C THR A 98 -10.25 -3.92 2.89
N GLU A 99 -11.31 -4.02 2.08
CA GLU A 99 -11.30 -3.53 0.71
C GLU A 99 -11.22 -1.99 0.66
N GLU A 100 -11.95 -1.29 1.53
CA GLU A 100 -11.85 0.17 1.66
C GLU A 100 -10.42 0.61 2.02
N LYS A 101 -9.81 -0.02 3.03
CA LYS A 101 -8.43 0.30 3.44
C LYS A 101 -7.43 -0.04 2.36
N LYS A 102 -7.63 -1.12 1.61
CA LYS A 102 -6.78 -1.50 0.47
C LYS A 102 -6.85 -0.46 -0.65
N LEU A 103 -8.03 0.02 -0.99
CA LEU A 103 -8.21 1.12 -1.96
C LEU A 103 -7.55 2.41 -1.47
N PHE A 104 -7.68 2.74 -0.18
CA PHE A 104 -7.01 3.89 0.41
C PHE A 104 -5.48 3.79 0.34
N ILE A 105 -4.92 2.63 0.68
CA ILE A 105 -3.47 2.35 0.57
C ILE A 105 -3.02 2.47 -0.90
N MET A 106 -3.80 1.96 -1.84
CA MET A 106 -3.50 2.10 -3.28
C MET A 106 -3.47 3.57 -3.70
N GLY A 107 -4.42 4.37 -3.23
CA GLY A 107 -4.44 5.82 -3.43
C GLY A 107 -3.17 6.50 -2.89
N LEU A 108 -2.79 6.18 -1.66
CA LEU A 108 -1.55 6.69 -1.05
C LEU A 108 -0.30 6.28 -1.85
N ASN A 109 -0.22 5.02 -2.28
CA ASN A 109 0.90 4.54 -3.09
C ASN A 109 1.02 5.30 -4.41
N ASN A 110 -0.11 5.61 -5.08
CA ASN A 110 -0.11 6.42 -6.29
C ASN A 110 0.41 7.83 -6.02
N THR A 111 -0.04 8.48 -4.94
CA THR A 111 0.47 9.81 -4.56
C THR A 111 1.96 9.79 -4.22
N LEU A 112 2.43 8.74 -3.55
CA LEU A 112 3.83 8.55 -3.22
C LEU A 112 4.68 8.36 -4.48
N ALA A 113 4.18 7.58 -5.44
CA ALA A 113 4.85 7.35 -6.73
C ALA A 113 4.98 8.65 -7.54
N ASP A 114 3.91 9.45 -7.62
CA ASP A 114 3.94 10.76 -8.29
C ASP A 114 4.91 11.73 -7.59
N LEU A 115 4.90 11.79 -6.26
CA LEU A 115 5.82 12.64 -5.51
C LEU A 115 7.29 12.22 -5.71
N ARG A 116 7.58 10.91 -5.70
CA ARG A 116 8.92 10.38 -6.01
C ARG A 116 9.36 10.73 -7.42
N TRP A 117 8.47 10.58 -8.40
CA TRP A 117 8.76 10.94 -9.78
C TRP A 117 9.10 12.43 -9.91
N ARG A 118 8.31 13.32 -9.30
CA ARG A 118 8.59 14.77 -9.27
C ARG A 118 9.92 15.09 -8.60
N TYR A 119 10.21 14.42 -7.47
CA TYR A 119 11.47 14.57 -6.78
C TYR A 119 12.66 14.19 -7.68
N ASP A 120 12.59 13.04 -8.35
CA ASP A 120 13.65 12.59 -9.25
C ASP A 120 13.84 13.53 -10.44
N GLN A 121 12.76 14.11 -10.99
CA GLN A 121 12.84 15.13 -12.03
C GLN A 121 13.60 16.38 -11.56
N VAL A 122 13.26 16.89 -10.38
CA VAL A 122 13.93 18.07 -9.81
C VAL A 122 15.39 17.73 -9.48
N ARG A 123 15.66 16.59 -8.86
CA ARG A 123 17.01 16.12 -8.54
C ARG A 123 17.88 16.01 -9.78
N ASN A 124 17.36 15.45 -10.87
CA ASN A 124 18.09 15.35 -12.13
C ASN A 124 18.41 16.74 -12.71
N ARG A 125 17.53 17.72 -12.55
CA ARG A 125 17.81 19.11 -12.95
C ARG A 125 18.91 19.73 -12.08
N VAL A 126 18.84 19.54 -10.76
CA VAL A 126 19.86 20.03 -9.83
C VAL A 126 21.24 19.48 -10.20
N ILE A 127 21.35 18.17 -10.41
CA ILE A 127 22.63 17.53 -10.81
C ILE A 127 23.18 18.13 -12.11
N LYS A 128 22.32 18.38 -13.11
CA LYS A 128 22.74 19.01 -14.37
C LYS A 128 23.29 20.42 -14.14
N TRP A 129 22.63 21.22 -13.30
CA TRP A 129 23.07 22.57 -12.97
C TRP A 129 24.34 22.57 -12.13
N GLU A 130 24.48 21.66 -11.17
CA GLU A 130 25.70 21.49 -10.39
C GLU A 130 26.89 21.13 -11.29
N LEU A 131 26.70 20.22 -12.26
CA LEU A 131 27.74 19.86 -13.21
C LEU A 131 28.14 21.05 -14.09
N ALA A 132 27.16 21.82 -14.60
CA ALA A 132 27.41 23.01 -15.39
C ALA A 132 28.17 24.08 -14.57
N LEU A 133 27.75 24.30 -13.31
CA LEU A 133 28.40 25.22 -12.39
C LEU A 133 29.84 24.79 -12.09
N ASN A 134 30.09 23.50 -11.88
CA ASN A 134 31.44 23.00 -11.63
C ASN A 134 32.35 23.22 -12.85
N ARG A 135 31.87 22.98 -14.07
CA ARG A 135 32.61 23.29 -15.30
C ARG A 135 32.91 24.78 -15.43
N LEU A 136 31.95 25.64 -15.11
CA LEU A 136 32.14 27.09 -15.11
C LEU A 136 33.19 27.51 -14.07
N LYS A 137 33.11 26.97 -12.86
CA LYS A 137 34.09 27.24 -11.80
C LYS A 137 35.50 26.80 -12.21
N GLU A 138 35.63 25.63 -12.81
CA GLU A 138 36.91 25.10 -13.25
C GLU A 138 37.52 25.94 -14.39
N THR A 139 36.71 26.33 -15.37
CA THR A 139 37.16 27.21 -16.47
C THR A 139 37.50 28.60 -15.97
N ALA A 140 36.72 29.18 -15.06
CA ALA A 140 37.02 30.46 -14.43
C ALA A 140 38.33 30.41 -13.62
N ALA A 141 38.56 29.34 -12.85
CA ALA A 141 39.80 29.14 -12.11
C ALA A 141 41.01 29.04 -13.05
N ARG A 142 40.90 28.27 -14.15
CA ARG A 142 41.97 28.19 -15.16
C ARG A 142 42.28 29.54 -15.79
N ARG A 143 41.26 30.28 -16.21
CA ARG A 143 41.44 31.64 -16.77
C ARG A 143 42.03 32.61 -15.75
N HIS A 144 41.62 32.51 -14.49
CA HIS A 144 42.17 33.33 -13.43
C HIS A 144 43.67 33.07 -13.23
N VAL A 145 44.08 31.80 -13.21
CA VAL A 145 45.50 31.41 -13.13
C VAL A 145 46.29 31.93 -14.34
N GLU A 146 45.78 31.78 -15.55
CA GLU A 146 46.41 32.34 -16.76
C GLU A 146 46.60 33.86 -16.66
N LEU A 147 45.57 34.58 -16.20
CA LEU A 147 45.63 36.02 -16.01
C LEU A 147 46.68 36.41 -14.95
N CYS A 148 46.76 35.68 -13.84
CA CYS A 148 47.79 35.91 -12.83
C CYS A 148 49.20 35.70 -13.41
N HIS A 149 49.43 34.61 -14.16
CA HIS A 149 50.72 34.37 -14.81
C HIS A 149 51.11 35.47 -15.80
N VAL A 150 50.16 35.97 -16.61
CA VAL A 150 50.43 37.09 -17.53
C VAL A 150 50.80 38.35 -16.75
N LYS A 151 50.06 38.67 -15.68
CA LYS A 151 50.36 39.83 -14.83
C LYS A 151 51.74 39.73 -14.19
N ASP A 152 52.09 38.56 -13.65
CA ASP A 152 53.40 38.30 -13.04
C ASP A 152 54.52 38.39 -14.08
N ALA A 153 54.30 37.90 -15.30
CA ALA A 153 55.27 37.98 -16.39
C ALA A 153 55.51 39.43 -16.84
N ILE A 154 54.46 40.24 -16.96
CA ILE A 154 54.55 41.68 -17.29
C ILE A 154 55.38 42.39 -16.22
N TRP A 155 55.04 42.17 -14.95
CA TRP A 155 55.78 42.75 -13.83
C TRP A 155 57.26 42.31 -13.83
N GLY A 156 57.51 41.01 -13.99
CA GLY A 156 58.86 40.47 -14.05
C GLY A 156 59.71 41.04 -15.19
N LEU A 157 59.11 41.24 -16.38
CA LEU A 157 59.77 41.89 -17.52
C LEU A 157 60.06 43.37 -17.23
N TYR A 158 59.08 44.11 -16.70
CA TYR A 158 59.25 45.51 -16.31
C TYR A 158 60.38 45.69 -15.31
N VAL A 159 60.42 44.86 -14.25
CA VAL A 159 61.48 44.91 -13.23
C VAL A 159 62.85 44.60 -13.83
N LYS A 160 62.96 43.57 -14.69
CA LYS A 160 64.23 43.22 -15.36
C LYS A 160 64.73 44.35 -16.25
N ILE A 161 63.87 44.93 -17.08
CA ILE A 161 64.23 46.05 -17.97
C ILE A 161 64.62 47.29 -17.17
N SER A 162 63.86 47.62 -16.13
CA SER A 162 64.15 48.78 -15.29
C SER A 162 65.49 48.63 -14.57
N LYS A 163 65.80 47.44 -14.04
CA LYS A 163 67.11 47.13 -13.47
C LYS A 163 68.26 47.22 -14.48
N GLN A 164 68.08 46.69 -15.69
CA GLN A 164 69.12 46.76 -16.74
C GLN A 164 69.39 48.20 -17.22
N LYS A 165 68.36 49.05 -17.25
CA LYS A 165 68.48 50.45 -17.66
C LYS A 165 68.81 51.41 -16.51
N GLY A 166 68.86 50.93 -15.27
CA GLY A 166 69.06 51.76 -14.08
C GLY A 166 67.89 52.70 -13.77
N LEU A 167 66.67 52.38 -14.22
CA LEU A 167 65.47 53.19 -13.97
C LEU A 167 64.83 52.83 -12.61
N PRO A 168 64.31 53.81 -11.85
CA PRO A 168 63.55 53.53 -10.64
C PRO A 168 62.21 52.84 -10.97
N LEU A 169 61.74 52.01 -10.04
CA LEU A 169 60.47 51.27 -10.16
C LEU A 169 59.30 52.19 -9.76
N ASP A 170 59.02 53.21 -10.57
CA ASP A 170 58.01 54.22 -10.27
C ASP A 170 56.56 53.76 -10.56
N VAL A 171 56.38 52.69 -11.33
CA VAL A 171 55.04 52.20 -11.73
C VAL A 171 54.55 51.13 -10.73
N PRO A 172 53.32 51.26 -10.18
CA PRO A 172 52.79 50.28 -9.24
C PRO A 172 52.49 48.93 -9.90
N PRO A 173 52.53 47.82 -9.14
CA PRO A 173 52.34 46.46 -9.68
C PRO A 173 50.94 46.21 -10.26
N SER A 174 49.94 47.03 -9.91
CA SER A 174 48.56 46.91 -10.43
C SER A 174 48.33 47.65 -11.75
N ASP A 175 49.24 48.54 -12.16
CA ASP A 175 49.11 49.31 -13.41
C ASP A 175 49.89 48.64 -14.55
N PHE A 176 49.26 47.63 -15.15
CA PHE A 176 49.87 46.82 -16.21
C PHE A 176 50.02 47.58 -17.53
N GLU A 177 49.17 48.57 -17.79
CA GLU A 177 49.20 49.35 -19.03
C GLU A 177 50.47 50.20 -19.10
N GLN A 178 50.79 50.91 -18.01
CA GLN A 178 52.01 51.70 -17.94
C GLN A 178 53.27 50.82 -17.96
N GLN A 179 53.26 49.67 -17.27
CA GLN A 179 54.36 48.70 -17.32
C GLN A 179 54.61 48.20 -18.76
N LEU A 180 53.54 47.85 -19.48
CA LEU A 180 53.63 47.38 -20.87
C LEU A 180 54.17 48.46 -21.82
N VAL A 181 53.80 49.73 -21.63
CA VAL A 181 54.34 50.84 -22.43
C VAL A 181 55.86 50.95 -22.26
N VAL A 182 56.37 50.84 -21.03
CA VAL A 182 57.82 50.87 -20.75
C VAL A 182 58.52 49.66 -21.39
N VAL A 183 57.94 48.46 -21.24
CA VAL A 183 58.45 47.22 -21.84
C VAL A 183 58.51 47.34 -23.37
N MET A 184 57.45 47.85 -24.00
CA MET A 184 57.38 48.05 -25.46
C MET A 184 58.46 49.02 -25.96
N ARG A 185 58.65 50.16 -25.29
CA ARG A 185 59.69 51.13 -25.65
C ARG A 185 61.08 50.49 -25.58
N ALA A 186 61.37 49.75 -24.51
CA ALA A 186 62.65 49.06 -24.36
C ALA A 186 62.89 47.99 -25.43
N LEU A 187 61.87 47.20 -25.79
CA LEU A 187 61.98 46.20 -26.85
C LEU A 187 62.20 46.84 -28.24
N LEU A 188 61.56 47.97 -28.53
CA LEU A 188 61.77 48.71 -29.78
C LEU A 188 63.20 49.25 -29.89
N GLU A 189 63.75 49.76 -28.79
CA GLU A 189 65.15 50.19 -28.73
C GLU A 189 66.11 49.02 -28.93
N LEU A 190 65.92 47.90 -28.22
CA LEU A 190 66.73 46.69 -28.38
C LEU A 190 66.67 46.18 -29.83
N ARG A 191 65.49 46.18 -30.45
CA ARG A 191 65.32 45.79 -31.86
C ARG A 191 66.06 46.74 -32.80
N ARG A 192 66.13 48.04 -32.49
CA ARG A 192 66.90 49.02 -33.26
C ARG A 192 68.40 48.75 -33.12
N ILE A 193 68.87 48.54 -31.89
CA ILE A 193 70.28 48.21 -31.59
C ILE A 193 70.69 46.92 -32.29
N TYR A 194 69.87 45.86 -32.20
CA TYR A 194 70.11 44.59 -32.87
C TYR A 194 70.21 44.74 -34.39
N ARG A 195 69.30 45.49 -35.03
CA ARG A 195 69.38 45.76 -36.47
C ARG A 195 70.65 46.49 -36.88
N ILE A 196 71.10 47.45 -36.07
CA ILE A 196 72.36 48.18 -36.32
C ILE A 196 73.56 47.23 -36.16
N ALA A 197 73.58 46.42 -35.10
CA ALA A 197 74.63 45.43 -34.87
C ALA A 197 74.70 44.39 -35.98
N GLN A 198 73.55 43.91 -36.47
CA GLN A 198 73.48 42.95 -37.57
C GLN A 198 73.97 43.53 -38.90
N ARG A 199 73.68 44.80 -39.19
CA ARG A 199 74.24 45.49 -40.37
C ARG A 199 75.76 45.59 -40.28
N ARG A 200 76.28 46.01 -39.12
CA ARG A 200 77.73 46.10 -38.87
C ARG A 200 78.45 44.75 -38.94
N SER A 201 77.79 43.67 -38.51
CA SER A 201 78.34 42.31 -38.67
C SER A 201 78.46 41.93 -40.14
N LYS A 202 77.40 42.15 -40.93
CA LYS A 202 77.40 41.84 -42.37
C LYS A 202 78.39 42.69 -43.17
N GLU A 203 78.57 43.95 -42.77
CA GLU A 203 79.58 44.84 -43.34
C GLU A 203 80.99 44.32 -43.05
N LYS A 204 81.28 43.90 -41.81
CA LYS A 204 82.55 43.27 -41.45
C LYS A 204 82.80 41.92 -42.13
N ASP A 205 81.76 41.10 -42.28
CA ASP A 205 81.86 39.82 -42.98
C ASP A 205 82.14 40.04 -44.48
N ALA A 206 81.52 41.06 -45.10
CA ALA A 206 81.77 41.46 -46.48
C ALA A 206 83.17 42.07 -46.69
N GLU A 207 83.67 42.86 -45.73
CA GLU A 207 85.03 43.39 -45.74
C GLU A 207 86.07 42.25 -45.62
N SER A 208 85.81 41.25 -44.78
CA SER A 208 86.70 40.09 -44.63
C SER A 208 86.75 39.17 -45.86
N MET A 209 85.65 39.10 -46.63
CA MET A 209 85.59 38.39 -47.93
C MET A 209 86.24 39.15 -49.09
N GLN A 210 86.44 40.46 -48.98
CA GLN A 210 87.19 41.25 -49.98
C GLN A 210 88.71 41.26 -49.75
N THR A 211 89.15 40.83 -48.55
CA THR A 211 90.57 40.75 -48.17
C THR A 211 91.16 39.34 -48.19
N ALA A 212 90.43 38.34 -48.72
CA ALA A 212 90.89 36.97 -48.96
C ALA A 212 90.83 36.65 -50.45
#